data_AF-A0A2P2KMR8-F1
#
_entry.id   AF-A0A2P2KMR8-F1
#
_cell.length_a   1.000
_cell.length_b   1.000
_cell.length_c   1.000
_cell.angle_alpha   90.00
_cell.angle_beta   90.00
_cell.angle_gamma   90.00
#
_symmetry.space_group_name_H-M   'P 1'
#
loop_
_entity.id
_entity.type
_entity.pdbx_description
1 polymer ?
#
loop_
_entity_poly.entity_id
_entity_poly.type
_entity_poly.pdbx_seq_one_letter_code
_entity_poly.pdbx_strand_id
1 'polypeptide(L)'
;MIVLYLTFLGGDSQGQRIAAAAYLKNFTRRNVGSQSPDLRVATEFKDHLLRTLLQAEPAVLKVLVEVFRTIAVAEFVEQNSWPELVPYLQSAIQNSSLINDGSNREWDTINALTVLQALIRPFQYFLNPKVAKEPVPPQLELIVKEILAPMLVVLHQLVEQVLSMHGRTGLEVDKILLIICKCIYFSVRSHMPSALVPLLPMICHNLIELLGSLSFDTVALEDGYNLRLKAGKRSLLIFCALVTRHRKFSDKLMPDIVNCALKIVRYSVNMAVIFSFLFSNYKFLAVRIHV
;
A
#
# COMPACT_ATOMS: atom_id res chain seq x y z
N MET A 1 25.11 10.39 -7.97
CA MET A 1 24.84 11.85 -7.95
C MET A 1 24.38 12.39 -9.32
N ILE A 2 25.21 12.36 -10.38
CA ILE A 2 24.88 12.98 -11.69
C ILE A 2 23.54 12.50 -12.29
N VAL A 3 23.25 11.20 -12.28
CA VAL A 3 22.00 10.66 -12.84
C VAL A 3 20.77 11.09 -12.02
N LEU A 4 20.92 11.23 -10.70
CA LEU A 4 19.84 11.72 -9.83
C LEU A 4 19.63 13.24 -9.98
N TYR A 5 20.72 13.97 -10.19
CA TYR A 5 20.67 15.39 -10.52
C TYR A 5 19.94 15.63 -11.86
N LEU A 6 20.19 14.78 -12.87
CA LEU A 6 19.48 14.82 -14.14
C LEU A 6 17.99 14.45 -14.02
N THR A 7 17.60 13.60 -13.06
CA THR A 7 16.18 13.31 -12.80
C THR A 7 15.42 14.46 -12.14
N PHE A 8 16.12 15.38 -11.45
CA PHE A 8 15.48 16.44 -10.65
C PHE A 8 15.68 17.86 -11.22
N LEU A 9 16.90 18.23 -11.61
CA LEU A 9 17.28 19.61 -11.97
C LEU A 9 17.76 19.79 -13.43
N GLY A 10 18.23 18.73 -14.09
CA GLY A 10 18.98 18.88 -15.35
C GLY A 10 18.29 18.40 -16.63
N GLY A 11 17.06 17.88 -16.55
CA GLY A 11 16.31 17.47 -17.73
C GLY A 11 15.34 18.56 -18.18
N ASP A 12 15.64 19.25 -19.29
CA ASP A 12 14.79 20.27 -19.90
C ASP A 12 13.39 19.74 -20.30
N SER A 13 13.24 18.41 -20.39
CA SER A 13 11.96 17.76 -20.69
C SER A 13 11.63 16.61 -19.73
N GLN A 14 10.34 16.34 -19.55
CA GLN A 14 9.84 15.18 -18.81
C GLN A 14 10.39 13.86 -19.38
N GLY A 15 10.55 13.77 -20.71
CA GLY A 15 11.12 12.60 -21.39
C GLY A 15 12.55 12.28 -20.95
N GLN A 16 13.41 13.29 -20.81
CA GLN A 16 14.77 13.11 -20.31
C GLN A 16 14.80 12.63 -18.86
N ARG A 17 13.95 13.18 -17.99
CA ARG A 17 13.84 12.74 -16.59
C ARG A 17 13.38 11.29 -16.47
N ILE A 18 12.43 10.85 -17.31
CA ILE A 18 12.00 9.44 -17.37
C ILE A 18 13.15 8.55 -17.86
N ALA A 19 13.87 8.95 -18.90
CA ALA A 19 15.00 8.18 -19.43
C ALA A 19 16.13 8.03 -18.41
N ALA A 20 16.47 9.10 -17.68
CA ALA A 20 17.45 9.08 -16.59
C ALA A 20 17.00 8.15 -15.45
N ALA A 21 15.72 8.23 -15.03
CA ALA A 21 15.17 7.32 -14.03
C ALA A 21 15.20 5.86 -14.50
N ALA A 22 14.93 5.60 -15.78
CA ALA A 22 14.99 4.25 -16.35
C ALA A 22 16.42 3.71 -16.41
N TYR A 23 17.40 4.56 -16.75
CA TYR A 23 18.81 4.20 -16.67
C TYR A 23 19.19 3.84 -15.23
N LEU A 24 18.81 4.68 -14.24
CA LEU A 24 19.08 4.44 -12.83
C LEU A 24 18.46 3.13 -12.34
N LYS A 25 17.21 2.82 -12.75
CA LYS A 25 16.55 1.54 -12.47
C LYS A 25 17.38 0.36 -12.98
N ASN A 26 17.84 0.43 -14.23
CA ASN A 26 18.64 -0.65 -14.83
C ASN A 26 20.01 -0.78 -14.17
N PHE A 27 20.65 0.34 -13.83
CA PHE A 27 21.92 0.35 -13.10
C PHE A 27 21.77 -0.27 -11.71
N THR A 28 20.75 0.16 -10.96
CA THR A 28 20.48 -0.34 -9.60
C THR A 28 20.20 -1.84 -9.62
N ARG A 29 19.35 -2.31 -10.54
CA ARG A 29 19.06 -3.75 -10.70
C ARG A 29 20.29 -4.60 -11.01
N ARG A 30 21.31 -4.03 -11.68
CA ARG A 30 22.53 -4.76 -12.06
C ARG A 30 23.59 -4.77 -10.96
N ASN A 31 23.62 -3.77 -10.09
CA ASN A 31 24.71 -3.55 -9.14
C ASN A 31 24.29 -3.76 -7.67
N VAL A 32 23.01 -3.59 -7.35
CA VAL A 32 22.48 -3.80 -5.99
C VAL A 32 22.09 -5.27 -5.87
N GLY A 33 22.75 -6.00 -4.96
CA GLY A 33 22.51 -7.43 -4.70
C GLY A 33 23.39 -8.39 -5.50
N SER A 34 24.24 -7.90 -6.41
CA SER A 34 25.20 -8.72 -7.16
C SER A 34 26.56 -8.79 -6.45
N GLN A 35 26.81 -9.91 -5.77
CA GLN A 35 28.12 -10.51 -5.49
C GLN A 35 29.14 -9.78 -4.59
N SER A 36 28.82 -8.66 -3.94
CA SER A 36 29.72 -8.11 -2.90
C SER A 36 28.92 -7.52 -1.73
N PRO A 37 28.91 -8.18 -0.55
CA PRO A 37 28.23 -7.65 0.65
C PRO A 37 28.83 -6.35 1.20
N ASP A 38 30.00 -5.93 0.70
CA ASP A 38 30.74 -4.76 1.20
C ASP A 38 30.41 -3.43 0.48
N LEU A 39 29.77 -3.48 -0.69
CA LEU A 39 29.40 -2.28 -1.45
C LEU A 39 28.02 -1.77 -1.02
N ARG A 40 28.00 -1.08 0.12
CA ARG A 40 26.82 -0.35 0.61
C ARG A 40 26.51 0.83 -0.30
N VAL A 41 25.22 1.10 -0.49
CA VAL A 41 24.76 2.31 -1.16
C VAL A 41 25.07 3.49 -0.24
N ALA A 42 25.78 4.48 -0.78
CA ALA A 42 26.17 5.68 -0.04
C ALA A 42 24.95 6.36 0.58
N THR A 43 25.04 6.77 1.86
CA THR A 43 23.95 7.44 2.59
C THR A 43 23.45 8.68 1.86
N GLU A 44 24.36 9.49 1.30
CA GLU A 44 24.00 10.67 0.51
C GLU A 44 23.10 10.34 -0.67
N PHE A 45 23.34 9.20 -1.35
CA PHE A 45 22.51 8.76 -2.46
C PHE A 45 21.10 8.40 -1.98
N LYS A 46 21.00 7.70 -0.84
CA LYS A 46 19.73 7.29 -0.23
C LYS A 46 18.89 8.48 0.17
N ASP A 47 19.51 9.48 0.79
CA ASP A 47 18.84 10.71 1.20
C ASP A 47 18.33 11.50 -0.02
N HIS A 48 19.17 11.64 -1.04
CA HIS A 48 18.76 12.28 -2.30
C HIS A 48 17.65 11.51 -2.99
N LEU A 49 17.71 10.17 -3.02
CA LEU A 49 16.66 9.34 -3.61
C LEU A 49 15.32 9.53 -2.88
N LEU A 50 15.33 9.51 -1.54
CA LEU A 50 14.12 9.72 -0.75
C LEU A 50 13.49 11.09 -1.01
N ARG A 51 14.28 12.17 -0.98
CA ARG A 51 13.78 13.52 -1.32
C ARG A 51 13.21 13.57 -2.74
N THR A 52 13.93 12.99 -3.71
CA THR A 52 13.50 12.95 -5.11
C THR A 52 12.17 12.21 -5.27
N LEU A 53 11.96 11.10 -4.56
CA LEU A 53 10.69 10.35 -4.59
C LEU A 53 9.52 11.19 -4.07
N LEU A 54 9.74 11.99 -3.02
CA LEU A 54 8.67 12.81 -2.44
C LEU A 54 8.25 13.98 -3.34
N GLN A 55 9.13 14.43 -4.23
CA GLN A 55 8.90 15.60 -5.11
C GLN A 55 8.68 15.23 -6.58
N ALA A 56 8.88 13.97 -6.97
CA ALA A 56 8.80 13.56 -8.36
C ALA A 56 7.40 13.67 -8.96
N GLU A 57 7.34 14.04 -10.25
CA GLU A 57 6.13 13.95 -11.05
C GLU A 57 5.66 12.48 -11.21
N PRO A 58 4.35 12.22 -11.38
CA PRO A 58 3.80 10.86 -11.38
C PRO A 58 4.48 9.87 -12.33
N ALA A 59 4.85 10.31 -13.54
CA ALA A 59 5.51 9.47 -14.53
C ALA A 59 6.93 9.07 -14.11
N VAL A 60 7.67 10.00 -13.51
CA VAL A 60 9.05 9.79 -13.02
C VAL A 60 9.02 8.94 -11.74
N LEU A 61 8.10 9.26 -10.81
CA LEU A 61 7.89 8.53 -9.57
C LEU A 61 7.70 7.03 -9.83
N LYS A 62 6.85 6.69 -10.81
CA LYS A 62 6.57 5.29 -11.19
C LYS A 62 7.84 4.49 -11.51
N VAL A 63 8.86 5.15 -12.07
CA VAL A 63 10.14 4.52 -12.39
C VAL A 63 11.07 4.51 -11.18
N LEU A 64 11.18 5.64 -10.46
CA LEU A 64 12.04 5.77 -9.28
C LEU A 64 11.61 4.86 -8.13
N VAL A 65 10.32 4.57 -7.98
CA VAL A 65 9.82 3.62 -6.97
C VAL A 65 10.41 2.22 -7.17
N GLU A 66 10.72 1.81 -8.40
CA GLU A 66 11.39 0.53 -8.66
C GLU A 66 12.87 0.55 -8.28
N VAL A 67 13.54 1.70 -8.42
CA VAL A 67 14.91 1.93 -7.89
C VAL A 67 14.88 1.77 -6.37
N PHE A 68 13.99 2.51 -5.72
CA PHE A 68 13.79 2.48 -4.28
C PHE A 68 13.52 1.06 -3.78
N ARG A 69 12.58 0.34 -4.40
CA ARG A 69 12.25 -1.02 -4.00
C ARG A 69 13.45 -1.96 -4.05
N THR A 70 14.30 -1.83 -5.06
CA THR A 70 15.51 -2.66 -5.20
C THR A 70 16.49 -2.40 -4.05
N ILE A 71 16.72 -1.13 -3.72
CA ILE A 71 17.62 -0.72 -2.63
C ILE A 71 17.02 -1.08 -1.27
N ALA A 72 15.74 -0.82 -1.05
CA ALA A 72 15.06 -1.14 0.19
C ALA A 72 15.09 -2.65 0.47
N VAL A 73 14.93 -3.50 -0.54
CA VAL A 73 15.08 -4.95 -0.36
C VAL A 73 16.50 -5.30 0.10
N ALA A 74 17.53 -4.83 -0.60
CA ALA A 74 18.91 -5.15 -0.25
C ALA A 74 19.33 -4.58 1.11
N GLU A 75 19.14 -3.27 1.33
CA GLU A 75 19.70 -2.59 2.50
C GLU A 75 18.77 -2.61 3.71
N PHE A 76 17.46 -2.49 3.54
CA PHE A 76 16.54 -2.43 4.67
C PHE A 76 16.00 -3.82 5.05
N VAL A 77 15.56 -4.61 4.06
CA VAL A 77 14.94 -5.92 4.32
C VAL A 77 15.99 -6.99 4.60
N GLU A 78 17.00 -7.13 3.74
CA GLU A 78 18.00 -8.22 3.83
C GLU A 78 19.15 -7.87 4.79
N GLN A 79 19.74 -6.68 4.67
CA GLN A 79 20.92 -6.29 5.46
C GLN A 79 20.59 -5.54 6.76
N ASN A 80 19.37 -5.02 6.90
CA ASN A 80 18.97 -4.17 8.03
C ASN A 80 19.95 -3.00 8.31
N SER A 81 20.50 -2.40 7.25
CA SER A 81 21.56 -1.38 7.27
C SER A 81 21.04 0.05 6.97
N TRP A 82 19.71 0.25 6.97
CA TRP A 82 19.08 1.55 6.72
C TRP A 82 18.01 1.90 7.78
N PRO A 83 18.40 2.09 9.05
CA PRO A 83 17.46 2.32 10.16
C PRO A 83 16.70 3.65 10.06
N GLU A 84 17.25 4.67 9.39
CA GLU A 84 16.65 6.00 9.25
C GLU A 84 15.44 6.02 8.31
N LEU A 85 15.24 4.95 7.52
CA LEU A 85 14.20 4.89 6.50
C LEU A 85 12.78 5.04 7.09
N VAL A 86 12.49 4.35 8.18
CA VAL A 86 11.15 4.39 8.81
C VAL A 86 10.88 5.76 9.46
N PRO A 87 11.76 6.31 10.32
CA PRO A 87 11.57 7.65 10.88
C PRO A 87 11.45 8.75 9.82
N TYR A 88 12.28 8.68 8.76
CA TYR A 88 12.21 9.66 7.67
C TYR A 88 10.86 9.62 6.97
N LEU A 89 10.39 8.42 6.60
CA LEU A 89 9.12 8.26 5.90
C LEU A 89 7.92 8.63 6.79
N GLN A 90 7.98 8.29 8.08
CA GLN A 90 6.98 8.71 9.07
C GLN A 90 6.86 10.24 9.11
N SER A 91 7.98 10.94 9.25
CA SER A 91 8.03 12.42 9.24
C SER A 91 7.52 12.99 7.91
N ALA A 92 7.92 12.42 6.78
CA ALA A 92 7.46 12.87 5.47
C ALA A 92 5.93 12.74 5.30
N ILE A 93 5.33 11.65 5.80
CA ILE A 93 3.88 11.45 5.80
C ILE A 93 3.20 12.45 6.74
N GLN A 94 3.72 12.64 7.95
CA GLN A 94 3.13 13.59 8.92
C GLN A 94 3.17 15.04 8.43
N ASN A 95 4.18 15.40 7.63
CA ASN A 95 4.35 16.75 7.07
C ASN A 95 3.83 16.88 5.63
N SER A 96 2.99 15.95 5.16
CA SER A 96 2.48 15.96 3.79
C SER A 96 1.21 16.80 3.63
N SER A 97 0.97 17.23 2.39
CA SER A 97 -0.05 18.20 1.97
C SER A 97 -1.49 17.98 2.46
N LEU A 98 -1.90 16.76 2.77
CA LEU A 98 -3.26 16.38 3.18
C LEU A 98 -3.35 15.88 4.62
N ILE A 99 -2.22 15.69 5.29
CA ILE A 99 -2.17 15.20 6.68
C ILE A 99 -1.86 16.37 7.63
N ASN A 100 -1.15 17.39 7.15
CA ASN A 100 -0.89 18.62 7.90
C ASN A 100 -1.62 19.81 7.25
N ASP A 101 -2.51 20.45 8.02
CA ASP A 101 -3.18 21.71 7.65
C ASP A 101 -2.29 22.94 7.84
N GLY A 102 -1.07 22.76 8.36
CA GLY A 102 -0.07 23.81 8.51
C GLY A 102 0.43 24.40 7.19
N SER A 103 0.96 25.62 7.25
CA SER A 103 1.47 26.38 6.11
C SER A 103 2.74 25.79 5.46
N ASN A 104 3.33 24.74 6.04
CA ASN A 104 4.59 24.15 5.59
C ASN A 104 4.38 22.75 4.97
N ARG A 105 3.73 22.71 3.80
CA ARG A 105 3.45 21.48 3.02
C ARG A 105 4.68 21.08 2.21
N GLU A 106 5.67 20.51 2.88
CA GLU A 106 6.95 20.18 2.25
C GLU A 106 6.82 19.03 1.24
N TRP A 107 5.89 18.09 1.48
CA TRP A 107 5.81 16.84 0.71
C TRP A 107 4.42 16.55 0.16
N ASP A 108 4.38 15.89 -1.00
CA ASP A 108 3.14 15.36 -1.58
C ASP A 108 2.72 14.06 -0.87
N THR A 109 1.46 14.03 -0.40
CA THR A 109 0.91 12.91 0.36
C THR A 109 0.86 11.61 -0.46
N ILE A 110 0.49 11.71 -1.74
CA ILE A 110 0.39 10.54 -2.62
C ILE A 110 1.78 9.95 -2.86
N ASN A 111 2.79 10.80 -3.06
CA ASN A 111 4.18 10.37 -3.24
C ASN A 111 4.69 9.65 -1.98
N ALA A 112 4.53 10.25 -0.80
CA ALA A 112 4.94 9.64 0.47
C ALA A 112 4.26 8.28 0.70
N LEU A 113 2.95 8.19 0.48
CA LEU A 113 2.23 6.93 0.62
C LEU A 113 2.59 5.92 -0.48
N THR A 114 2.97 6.36 -1.68
CA THR A 114 3.47 5.47 -2.73
C THR A 114 4.81 4.84 -2.35
N VAL A 115 5.70 5.60 -1.70
CA VAL A 115 6.96 5.09 -1.14
C VAL A 115 6.68 4.08 -0.02
N LEU A 116 5.75 4.38 0.89
CA LEU A 116 5.31 3.42 1.92
C LEU A 116 4.77 2.13 1.31
N GLN A 117 3.91 2.25 0.30
CA GLN A 117 3.35 1.11 -0.41
C GLN A 117 4.44 0.24 -1.04
N ALA A 118 5.50 0.85 -1.58
CA ALA A 118 6.63 0.16 -2.16
C ALA A 118 7.52 -0.50 -1.10
N LEU A 119 7.66 0.12 0.07
CA LEU A 119 8.43 -0.39 1.20
C LEU A 119 7.77 -1.61 1.84
N ILE A 120 6.45 -1.62 1.97
CA ILE A 120 5.70 -2.73 2.58
C ILE A 120 5.58 -3.93 1.62
N ARG A 121 5.53 -3.67 0.31
CA ARG A 121 5.24 -4.70 -0.71
C ARG A 121 6.12 -5.97 -0.65
N PRO A 122 7.44 -5.90 -0.38
CA PRO A 122 8.28 -7.09 -0.23
C PRO A 122 7.79 -8.07 0.84
N PHE A 123 7.14 -7.57 1.90
CA PHE A 123 6.63 -8.39 3.00
C PHE A 123 5.28 -9.06 2.72
N GLN A 124 4.69 -8.81 1.53
CA GLN A 124 3.44 -9.44 1.11
C GLN A 124 3.53 -10.98 1.14
N TYR A 125 4.71 -11.52 0.85
CA TYR A 125 5.07 -12.92 0.99
C TYR A 125 6.39 -12.98 1.74
N PHE A 126 6.55 -13.96 2.62
CA PHE A 126 7.86 -14.22 3.21
C PHE A 126 8.88 -14.56 2.11
N LEU A 127 10.11 -14.07 2.29
CA LEU A 127 11.12 -13.88 1.23
C LEU A 127 11.63 -15.19 0.65
N ASN A 128 11.54 -16.29 1.42
CA ASN A 128 12.06 -17.59 1.06
C ASN A 128 10.97 -18.67 1.03
N PRO A 129 10.49 -19.08 -0.17
CA PRO A 129 9.48 -20.13 -0.30
C PRO A 129 10.00 -21.52 0.10
N LYS A 130 11.31 -21.68 0.35
CA LYS A 130 11.94 -22.95 0.74
C LYS A 130 11.96 -23.18 2.26
N VAL A 131 11.64 -22.16 3.07
CA VAL A 131 11.67 -22.28 4.53
C VAL A 131 10.25 -22.57 5.03
N ALA A 132 10.09 -23.68 5.77
CA ALA A 132 8.79 -24.12 6.27
C ALA A 132 8.13 -23.11 7.24
N LYS A 133 8.95 -22.34 7.97
CA LYS A 133 8.54 -21.22 8.82
C LYS A 133 9.61 -20.14 8.77
N GLU A 134 9.47 -19.18 7.87
CA GLU A 134 10.32 -17.99 7.89
C GLU A 134 9.98 -17.14 9.13
N PRO A 135 10.99 -16.65 9.88
CA PRO A 135 10.73 -15.71 10.95
C PRO A 135 10.09 -14.44 10.39
N VAL A 136 9.17 -13.85 11.15
CA VAL A 136 8.55 -12.59 10.77
C VAL A 136 9.65 -11.52 10.72
N PRO A 137 9.82 -10.80 9.58
CA PRO A 137 10.80 -9.75 9.49
C PRO A 137 10.48 -8.63 10.50
N PRO A 138 11.39 -8.30 11.45
CA PRO A 138 11.15 -7.25 12.43
C PRO A 138 10.88 -5.88 11.79
N GLN A 139 11.38 -5.66 10.57
CA GLN A 139 11.11 -4.49 9.77
C GLN A 139 9.63 -4.30 9.45
N LEU A 140 8.87 -5.38 9.20
CA LEU A 140 7.43 -5.27 8.97
C LEU A 140 6.72 -4.77 10.23
N GLU A 141 7.04 -5.35 11.39
CA GLU A 141 6.46 -4.92 12.67
C GLU A 141 6.79 -3.46 12.97
N LEU A 142 8.03 -3.03 12.70
CA LEU A 142 8.46 -1.64 12.86
C LEU A 142 7.66 -0.69 11.95
N ILE A 143 7.56 -0.97 10.64
CA ILE A 143 6.80 -0.13 9.71
C ILE A 143 5.33 -0.04 10.14
N VAL A 144 4.76 -1.17 10.53
CA VAL A 144 3.34 -1.23 10.86
C VAL A 144 3.05 -0.48 12.16
N LYS A 145 3.90 -0.64 13.18
CA LYS A 145 3.77 0.07 14.45
C LYS A 145 3.95 1.58 14.29
N GLU A 146 5.01 2.01 13.63
CA GLU A 146 5.40 3.42 13.61
C GLU A 146 4.67 4.24 12.53
N ILE A 147 4.22 3.60 11.44
CA ILE A 147 3.57 4.30 10.31
C ILE A 147 2.14 3.81 10.08
N LEU A 148 1.93 2.52 9.82
CA LEU A 148 0.62 2.06 9.33
C LEU A 148 -0.48 2.16 10.39
N ALA A 149 -0.19 1.84 11.65
CA ALA A 149 -1.16 1.91 12.74
C ALA A 149 -1.65 3.35 12.99
N PRO A 150 -0.77 4.37 13.12
CA PRO A 150 -1.21 5.78 13.16
C PRO A 150 -2.04 6.21 11.94
N MET A 151 -1.69 5.71 10.74
CA MET A 151 -2.41 6.01 9.50
C MET A 151 -3.86 5.49 9.47
N LEU A 152 -4.27 4.61 10.38
CA LEU A 152 -5.64 4.12 10.41
C LEU A 152 -6.65 5.16 10.91
N VAL A 153 -6.19 6.18 11.66
CA VAL A 153 -7.03 7.33 12.00
C VAL A 153 -7.34 8.14 10.73
N VAL A 154 -6.34 8.37 9.89
CA VAL A 154 -6.51 9.03 8.59
C VAL A 154 -7.43 8.20 7.69
N LEU A 155 -7.30 6.87 7.68
CA LEU A 155 -8.23 5.99 6.96
C LEU A 155 -9.68 6.23 7.38
N HIS A 156 -9.94 6.29 8.69
CA HIS A 156 -11.28 6.51 9.23
C HIS A 156 -11.87 7.85 8.74
N GLN A 157 -11.11 8.94 8.89
CA GLN A 157 -11.51 10.27 8.43
C GLN A 157 -11.82 10.32 6.93
N LEU A 158 -11.00 9.67 6.10
CA LEU A 158 -11.22 9.61 4.66
C LEU A 158 -12.47 8.78 4.30
N VAL A 159 -12.77 7.72 5.05
CA VAL A 159 -14.00 6.94 4.86
C VAL A 159 -15.22 7.77 5.23
N GLU A 160 -15.22 8.46 6.36
CA GLU A 160 -16.31 9.38 6.76
C GLU A 160 -16.52 10.49 5.71
N GLN A 161 -15.43 11.03 5.15
CA GLN A 161 -15.50 12.00 4.06
C GLN A 161 -16.16 11.42 2.79
N VAL A 162 -15.83 10.18 2.42
CA VAL A 162 -16.48 9.51 1.28
C VAL A 162 -17.98 9.33 1.51
N LEU A 163 -18.37 8.92 2.72
CA LEU A 163 -19.77 8.69 3.08
C LEU A 163 -20.59 9.99 3.08
N SER A 164 -20.07 11.06 3.71
CA SER A 164 -20.75 12.36 3.79
C SER A 164 -20.95 13.01 2.42
N MET A 165 -19.99 12.85 1.50
CA MET A 165 -20.07 13.37 0.14
C MET A 165 -20.94 12.51 -0.81
N HIS A 166 -21.70 11.53 -0.30
CA HIS A 166 -22.50 10.58 -1.08
C HIS A 166 -21.69 9.94 -2.23
N GLY A 167 -20.40 9.70 -1.98
CA GLY A 167 -19.49 9.13 -2.96
C GLY A 167 -19.03 10.05 -4.11
N ARG A 168 -19.36 11.34 -4.11
CA ARG A 168 -18.82 12.34 -5.07
C ARG A 168 -17.44 12.89 -4.67
N THR A 169 -16.64 12.07 -4.01
CA THR A 169 -15.34 12.44 -3.43
C THR A 169 -14.30 12.67 -4.53
N GLY A 170 -13.33 13.55 -4.27
CA GLY A 170 -12.25 13.87 -5.22
C GLY A 170 -11.32 12.68 -5.49
N LEU A 171 -10.79 12.61 -6.72
CA LEU A 171 -9.89 11.55 -7.20
C LEU A 171 -8.70 11.28 -6.26
N GLU A 172 -8.20 12.31 -5.58
CA GLU A 172 -7.09 12.21 -4.63
C GLU A 172 -7.44 11.38 -3.38
N VAL A 173 -8.64 11.58 -2.81
CA VAL A 173 -9.12 10.83 -1.64
C VAL A 173 -9.21 9.34 -1.97
N ASP A 174 -9.83 9.00 -3.10
CA ASP A 174 -9.94 7.59 -3.53
C ASP A 174 -8.57 6.96 -3.82
N LYS A 175 -7.63 7.75 -4.33
CA LYS A 175 -6.25 7.30 -4.54
C LYS A 175 -5.54 6.99 -3.23
N ILE A 176 -5.70 7.85 -2.21
CA ILE A 176 -5.11 7.65 -0.88
C ILE A 176 -5.74 6.45 -0.18
N LEU A 177 -7.07 6.34 -0.19
CA LEU A 177 -7.79 5.18 0.33
C LEU A 177 -7.29 3.88 -0.30
N LEU A 178 -7.14 3.85 -1.62
CA LEU A 178 -6.61 2.70 -2.33
C LEU A 178 -5.18 2.36 -1.88
N ILE A 179 -4.30 3.35 -1.70
CA ILE A 179 -2.92 3.12 -1.26
C ILE A 179 -2.91 2.56 0.17
N ILE A 180 -3.65 3.16 1.10
CA ILE A 180 -3.75 2.67 2.49
C ILE A 180 -4.29 1.23 2.51
N CYS A 181 -5.36 0.94 1.75
CA CYS A 181 -5.89 -0.42 1.65
C CYS A 181 -4.87 -1.43 1.10
N LYS A 182 -4.02 -1.02 0.15
CA LYS A 182 -2.91 -1.87 -0.32
C LYS A 182 -1.86 -2.10 0.76
N CYS A 183 -1.49 -1.06 1.53
CA CYS A 183 -0.54 -1.18 2.63
C CYS A 183 -1.05 -2.14 3.71
N ILE A 184 -2.32 -2.02 4.11
CA ILE A 184 -2.97 -2.97 5.03
C ILE A 184 -2.91 -4.37 4.44
N TYR A 185 -3.36 -4.55 3.20
CA TYR A 185 -3.38 -5.85 2.55
C TYR A 185 -2.00 -6.51 2.50
N PHE A 186 -0.96 -5.78 2.08
CA PHE A 186 0.39 -6.32 2.01
C PHE A 186 0.91 -6.70 3.40
N SER A 187 0.59 -5.92 4.43
CA SER A 187 1.02 -6.19 5.81
C SER A 187 0.34 -7.44 6.39
N VAL A 188 -0.94 -7.64 6.11
CA VAL A 188 -1.73 -8.73 6.70
C VAL A 188 -1.78 -9.99 5.84
N ARG A 189 -1.18 -10.01 4.65
CA ARG A 189 -1.36 -11.14 3.72
C ARG A 189 -0.74 -12.45 4.25
N SER A 190 0.47 -12.36 4.81
CA SER A 190 1.24 -13.54 5.24
C SER A 190 1.42 -13.61 6.76
N HIS A 191 1.40 -12.47 7.43
CA HIS A 191 1.54 -12.32 8.88
C HIS A 191 0.42 -11.44 9.42
N MET A 192 0.15 -11.49 10.73
CA MET A 192 -0.70 -10.51 11.41
C MET A 192 0.17 -9.65 12.33
N PRO A 193 0.52 -8.41 11.93
CA PRO A 193 1.32 -7.51 12.75
C PRO A 193 0.66 -7.25 14.11
N SER A 194 1.46 -7.26 15.19
CA SER A 194 0.91 -7.16 16.55
C SER A 194 0.22 -5.81 16.80
N ALA A 195 0.73 -4.74 16.18
CA ALA A 195 0.15 -3.40 16.30
C ALA A 195 -1.23 -3.26 15.63
N LEU A 196 -1.58 -4.12 14.67
CA LEU A 196 -2.89 -4.08 14.01
C LEU A 196 -3.96 -4.90 14.72
N VAL A 197 -3.58 -5.87 15.56
CA VAL A 197 -4.51 -6.74 16.29
C VAL A 197 -5.54 -5.94 17.10
N PRO A 198 -5.15 -4.97 17.96
CA PRO A 198 -6.13 -4.19 18.72
C PRO A 198 -6.97 -3.26 17.84
N LEU A 199 -6.50 -2.94 16.64
CA LEU A 199 -7.15 -2.02 15.69
C LEU A 199 -8.08 -2.75 14.70
N LEU A 200 -8.12 -4.09 14.73
CA LEU A 200 -8.93 -4.90 13.81
C LEU A 200 -10.41 -4.52 13.77
N PRO A 201 -11.10 -4.25 14.90
CA PRO A 201 -12.51 -3.84 14.86
C PRO A 201 -12.72 -2.55 14.05
N MET A 202 -11.88 -1.53 14.29
CA MET A 202 -11.92 -0.27 13.56
C MET A 202 -11.58 -0.45 12.08
N ILE A 203 -10.56 -1.26 11.76
CA ILE A 203 -10.22 -1.60 10.37
C ILE A 203 -11.42 -2.26 9.69
N CYS A 204 -12.02 -3.27 10.30
CA CYS A 204 -13.13 -3.99 9.69
C CYS A 204 -14.34 -3.09 9.49
N HIS A 205 -14.66 -2.25 10.47
CA HIS A 205 -15.73 -1.26 10.37
C HIS A 205 -15.52 -0.32 9.17
N ASN A 206 -14.36 0.34 9.09
CA ASN A 206 -14.03 1.25 7.98
C ASN A 206 -14.08 0.54 6.61
N LEU A 207 -13.63 -0.72 6.53
CA LEU A 207 -13.68 -1.50 5.29
C LEU A 207 -15.11 -1.90 4.89
N ILE A 208 -15.98 -2.20 5.86
CA ILE A 208 -17.40 -2.48 5.63
C ILE A 208 -18.10 -1.22 5.10
N GLU A 209 -17.86 -0.07 5.72
CA GLU A 209 -18.41 1.21 5.28
C GLU A 209 -17.93 1.60 3.89
N LEU A 210 -16.63 1.47 3.62
CA LEU A 210 -16.07 1.71 2.29
C LEU A 210 -16.73 0.82 1.23
N LEU A 211 -16.96 -0.47 1.55
CA LEU A 211 -17.68 -1.38 0.65
C LEU A 211 -19.15 -0.98 0.48
N GLY A 212 -19.79 -0.48 1.53
CA GLY A 212 -21.15 0.05 1.50
C GLY A 212 -21.30 1.31 0.64
N SER A 213 -20.23 2.09 0.44
CA SER A 213 -20.22 3.29 -0.41
C SER A 213 -20.13 3.01 -1.92
N LEU A 214 -19.97 1.74 -2.33
CA LEU A 214 -19.79 1.37 -3.73
C LEU A 214 -21.13 1.34 -4.49
N SER A 215 -21.18 2.02 -5.63
CA SER A 215 -22.43 2.14 -6.41
C SER A 215 -22.79 1.04 -7.43
N PHE A 216 -21.97 0.29 -8.17
CA PHE A 216 -22.36 -0.69 -9.20
C PHE A 216 -23.31 -0.27 -10.35
N ASP A 217 -23.94 0.90 -10.31
CA ASP A 217 -24.75 1.41 -11.42
C ASP A 217 -23.86 1.74 -12.62
N THR A 218 -24.30 1.35 -13.81
CA THR A 218 -23.50 1.31 -15.05
C THR A 218 -23.09 2.68 -15.60
N VAL A 219 -23.54 3.78 -15.00
CA VAL A 219 -23.37 5.15 -15.51
C VAL A 219 -22.14 5.87 -14.91
N ALA A 220 -21.57 5.37 -13.80
CA ALA A 220 -20.45 6.03 -13.11
C ALA A 220 -19.08 5.53 -13.61
N LEU A 221 -18.73 5.82 -14.87
CA LEU A 221 -17.41 5.52 -15.44
C LEU A 221 -16.45 6.72 -15.33
N GLU A 222 -16.40 7.38 -14.17
CA GLU A 222 -15.38 8.38 -13.86
C GLU A 222 -14.12 7.72 -13.27
N ASP A 223 -12.94 8.25 -13.58
CA ASP A 223 -11.65 7.70 -13.13
C ASP A 223 -11.54 7.55 -11.59
N GLY A 224 -12.15 8.46 -10.83
CA GLY A 224 -12.20 8.39 -9.36
C GLY A 224 -13.00 7.18 -8.86
N TYR A 225 -14.16 6.93 -9.46
CA TYR A 225 -15.01 5.79 -9.11
C TYR A 225 -14.29 4.44 -9.33
N ASN A 226 -13.46 4.36 -10.37
CA ASN A 226 -12.61 3.18 -10.62
C ASN A 226 -11.59 2.94 -9.49
N LEU A 227 -11.03 4.01 -8.91
CA LEU A 227 -10.11 3.90 -7.77
C LEU A 227 -10.82 3.40 -6.51
N ARG A 228 -12.04 3.87 -6.25
CA ARG A 228 -12.84 3.39 -5.11
C ARG A 228 -13.22 1.92 -5.25
N LEU A 229 -13.62 1.47 -6.44
CA LEU A 229 -13.85 0.04 -6.72
C LEU A 229 -12.58 -0.79 -6.48
N LYS A 230 -11.41 -0.28 -6.88
CA LYS A 230 -10.12 -0.95 -6.58
C LYS A 230 -9.85 -1.00 -5.07
N ALA A 231 -10.24 0.02 -4.31
CA ALA A 231 -10.10 0.04 -2.86
C ALA A 231 -11.04 -0.99 -2.22
N GLY A 232 -12.31 -1.04 -2.61
CA GLY A 232 -13.26 -2.07 -2.17
C GLY A 232 -12.80 -3.50 -2.51
N LYS A 233 -12.24 -3.71 -3.70
CA LYS A 233 -11.58 -4.98 -4.05
C LYS A 233 -10.46 -5.34 -3.07
N ARG A 234 -9.68 -4.37 -2.61
CA ARG A 234 -8.64 -4.60 -1.59
C ARG A 234 -9.25 -4.91 -0.23
N SER A 235 -10.35 -4.25 0.16
CA SER A 235 -11.11 -4.58 1.38
C SER A 235 -11.53 -6.05 1.43
N LEU A 236 -12.08 -6.56 0.32
CA LEU A 236 -12.46 -7.98 0.22
C LEU A 236 -11.25 -8.92 0.34
N LEU A 237 -10.12 -8.55 -0.25
CA LEU A 237 -8.88 -9.33 -0.12
C LEU A 237 -8.32 -9.32 1.31
N ILE A 238 -8.48 -8.21 2.04
CA ILE A 238 -8.14 -8.12 3.47
C ILE A 238 -9.03 -9.06 4.26
N PHE A 239 -10.35 -9.00 4.06
CA PHE A 239 -11.28 -9.94 4.69
C PHE A 239 -10.90 -11.39 4.40
N CYS A 240 -10.60 -11.74 3.15
CA CYS A 240 -10.12 -13.08 2.81
C CYS A 240 -8.88 -13.48 3.63
N ALA A 241 -7.89 -12.58 3.80
CA ALA A 241 -6.71 -12.87 4.62
C ALA A 241 -7.09 -13.08 6.10
N LEU A 242 -7.96 -12.23 6.64
CA LEU A 242 -8.44 -12.34 8.03
C LEU A 242 -9.13 -13.68 8.28
N VAL A 243 -10.10 -14.05 7.44
CA VAL A 243 -10.90 -15.26 7.66
C VAL A 243 -10.13 -16.56 7.38
N THR A 244 -9.15 -16.54 6.47
CA THR A 244 -8.42 -17.76 6.08
C THR A 244 -7.13 -17.99 6.86
N ARG A 245 -6.43 -16.93 7.28
CA ARG A 245 -5.09 -17.03 7.90
C ARG A 245 -5.06 -16.53 9.33
N HIS A 246 -5.85 -15.50 9.63
CA HIS A 246 -5.79 -14.78 10.90
C HIS A 246 -7.05 -14.95 11.74
N ARG A 247 -7.77 -16.06 11.52
CA ARG A 247 -9.05 -16.37 12.14
C ARG A 247 -9.05 -16.20 13.66
N LYS A 248 -7.96 -16.62 14.32
CA LYS A 248 -7.78 -16.48 15.78
C LYS A 248 -7.94 -15.04 16.29
N PHE A 249 -7.73 -14.04 15.44
CA PHE A 249 -7.89 -12.62 15.77
C PHE A 249 -9.21 -12.03 15.25
N SER A 250 -9.81 -12.62 14.21
CA SER A 250 -11.00 -12.09 13.54
C SER A 250 -12.29 -12.86 13.83
N ASP A 251 -12.27 -13.93 14.64
CA ASP A 251 -13.44 -14.79 14.89
C ASP A 251 -14.69 -14.00 15.31
N LYS A 252 -14.53 -12.99 16.17
CA LYS A 252 -15.64 -12.13 16.63
C LYS A 252 -16.19 -11.20 15.54
N LEU A 253 -15.39 -10.89 14.52
CA LEU A 253 -15.75 -10.00 13.41
C LEU A 253 -16.30 -10.76 12.20
N MET A 254 -16.22 -12.10 12.22
CA MET A 254 -16.67 -12.97 11.12
C MET A 254 -18.11 -12.71 10.68
N PRO A 255 -19.11 -12.57 11.59
CA PRO A 255 -20.49 -12.34 11.17
C PRO A 255 -20.63 -11.07 10.32
N ASP A 256 -20.00 -9.97 10.73
CA ASP A 256 -20.08 -8.69 10.03
C ASP A 256 -19.36 -8.73 8.68
N ILE A 257 -18.19 -9.38 8.63
CA ILE A 257 -17.44 -9.60 7.39
C ILE A 257 -18.26 -10.40 6.38
N VAL A 258 -18.89 -11.50 6.82
CA VAL A 258 -19.70 -12.37 5.96
C VAL A 258 -20.96 -11.63 5.50
N ASN A 259 -21.65 -10.93 6.40
CA ASN A 259 -22.83 -10.14 6.07
C ASN A 259 -22.51 -9.05 5.03
N CYS A 260 -21.38 -8.35 5.19
CA CYS A 260 -20.90 -7.37 4.22
C CYS A 260 -20.64 -8.01 2.85
N ALA A 261 -19.90 -9.13 2.80
CA ALA A 261 -19.61 -9.83 1.56
C ALA A 261 -20.89 -10.33 0.85
N LEU A 262 -21.86 -10.87 1.61
CA LEU A 262 -23.14 -11.32 1.06
C LEU A 262 -23.96 -10.17 0.45
N LYS A 263 -23.96 -8.98 1.06
CA LYS A 263 -24.61 -7.80 0.49
C LYS A 263 -24.02 -7.47 -0.88
N ILE A 264 -22.68 -7.45 -1.01
CA ILE A 264 -21.99 -7.20 -2.29
C ILE A 264 -22.31 -8.28 -3.32
N VAL A 265 -22.31 -9.56 -2.93
CA VAL A 265 -22.62 -10.67 -3.83
C VAL A 265 -24.04 -10.54 -4.42
N ARG A 266 -25.02 -10.11 -3.61
CA ARG A 266 -26.39 -9.91 -4.07
C ARG A 266 -26.50 -8.86 -5.19
N TYR A 267 -25.71 -7.79 -5.14
CA TYR A 267 -25.62 -6.83 -6.25
C TYR A 267 -24.95 -7.44 -7.50
N SER A 268 -24.00 -8.36 -7.32
CA SER A 268 -23.25 -9.00 -8.41
C SER A 268 -23.99 -10.10 -9.17
N VAL A 269 -25.15 -10.57 -8.71
CA VAL A 269 -26.01 -11.50 -9.48
C VAL A 269 -26.46 -10.87 -10.81
N ASN A 270 -26.44 -9.54 -10.91
CA ASN A 270 -26.65 -8.79 -12.16
C ASN A 270 -25.37 -8.54 -12.99
N MET A 271 -24.17 -8.92 -12.51
CA MET A 271 -22.88 -8.64 -13.15
C MET A 271 -21.88 -9.82 -13.04
N ALA A 272 -21.82 -10.65 -14.10
CA ALA A 272 -21.01 -11.87 -14.20
C ALA A 272 -19.49 -11.71 -13.93
N VAL A 273 -18.95 -10.49 -14.00
CA VAL A 273 -17.51 -10.20 -13.87
C VAL A 273 -17.01 -10.26 -12.42
N ILE A 274 -17.83 -9.83 -11.45
CA ILE A 274 -17.45 -9.87 -10.02
C ILE A 274 -17.60 -11.30 -9.47
N PHE A 275 -18.60 -12.05 -9.95
CA PHE A 275 -18.85 -13.44 -9.56
C PHE A 275 -17.68 -14.37 -9.94
N SER A 276 -17.17 -14.26 -11.18
CA SER A 276 -15.96 -14.97 -11.63
C SER A 276 -14.74 -14.65 -10.75
N PHE A 277 -14.60 -13.40 -10.31
CA PHE A 277 -13.47 -12.92 -9.53
C PHE A 277 -13.53 -13.34 -8.04
N LEU A 278 -14.72 -13.30 -7.44
CA LEU A 278 -14.97 -13.87 -6.12
C LEU A 278 -14.72 -15.38 -6.19
N PHE A 279 -15.38 -16.14 -7.06
CA PHE A 279 -15.23 -17.61 -7.13
C PHE A 279 -13.80 -18.11 -7.41
N SER A 280 -13.02 -17.41 -8.24
CA SER A 280 -11.62 -17.80 -8.50
C SER A 280 -10.73 -17.75 -7.25
N ASN A 281 -11.11 -16.96 -6.24
CA ASN A 281 -10.45 -16.91 -4.92
C ASN A 281 -11.31 -17.51 -3.78
N TYR A 282 -12.62 -17.73 -4.00
CA TYR A 282 -13.61 -18.21 -3.03
C TYR A 282 -13.85 -19.73 -3.05
N LYS A 283 -13.10 -20.52 -3.83
CA LYS A 283 -13.11 -22.00 -3.71
C LYS A 283 -12.90 -22.51 -2.27
N PHE A 284 -12.45 -21.66 -1.35
CA PHE A 284 -12.32 -21.97 0.08
C PHE A 284 -13.52 -21.62 0.98
N LEU A 285 -14.35 -20.62 0.63
CA LEU A 285 -15.52 -20.28 1.46
C LEU A 285 -16.70 -21.23 1.19
N ALA A 286 -16.86 -21.71 -0.05
CA ALA A 286 -17.91 -22.68 -0.39
C ALA A 286 -17.68 -24.09 0.18
N VAL A 287 -16.44 -24.45 0.54
CA VAL A 287 -16.09 -25.81 1.01
C VAL A 287 -16.20 -25.96 2.54
N ARG A 288 -16.50 -24.89 3.29
CA ARG A 288 -16.57 -24.97 4.77
C ARG A 288 -17.82 -24.35 5.41
N ILE A 289 -18.84 -24.00 4.61
CA ILE A 289 -20.20 -23.81 5.11
C ILE A 289 -20.92 -25.17 5.00
N HIS A 290 -20.44 -26.13 5.79
CA HIS A 290 -21.23 -27.29 6.21
C HIS A 290 -21.07 -27.40 7.72
N VAL A 291 -21.91 -26.60 8.40
CA VAL A 291 -22.55 -26.94 9.66
C VAL A 291 -24.02 -26.61 9.46
#